data_AF-A0A7M1UUB2-F1
#
_entry.id   AF-A0A7M1UUB2-F1
#
_cell.length_a   1.000
_cell.length_b   1.000
_cell.length_c   1.000
_cell.angle_alpha   90.00
_cell.angle_beta   90.00
_cell.angle_gamma   90.00
#
_symmetry.space_group_name_H-M   'P 1'
#
loop_
_entity.id
_entity.type
_entity.pdbx_description
1 polymer ?
#
loop_
_entity_poly.entity_id
_entity_poly.type
_entity_poly.pdbx_seq_one_letter_code
_entity_poly.pdbx_strand_id
1 'polypeptide(L)'
;MSHKLLKLKVRSKGCASCTLTAVRHLLRIPGVKGVRTAGDYLVVVMDPGADHTLVLNNEELNLYYRIVDWEVALEAPPQGFKLSKG
;
A
#
# COMPACT_ATOMS: atom_id res chain seq x y z
N MET A 1 -0.34 4.64 19.16
CA MET A 1 0.24 3.47 18.48
C MET A 1 0.80 3.93 17.15
N SER A 2 2.12 3.85 16.96
CA SER A 2 2.78 4.24 15.72
C SER A 2 2.51 3.21 14.62
N HIS A 3 2.31 3.65 13.38
CA HIS A 3 2.09 2.78 12.24
C HIS A 3 3.28 2.89 11.28
N LYS A 4 3.48 1.86 10.46
CA LYS A 4 4.45 1.90 9.38
C LYS A 4 3.72 2.29 8.10
N LEU A 5 4.11 3.41 7.51
CA LEU A 5 3.59 3.86 6.24
C LEU A 5 4.56 3.47 5.14
N LEU A 6 4.06 2.80 4.11
CA LEU A 6 4.80 2.48 2.91
C LEU A 6 4.15 3.25 1.75
N LYS A 7 4.84 4.27 1.28
CA LYS A 7 4.42 5.06 0.12
C LYS A 7 4.99 4.40 -1.13
N LEU A 8 4.12 4.07 -2.07
CA LEU A 8 4.45 3.37 -3.30
C LEU A 8 4.05 4.22 -4.49
N LYS A 9 4.98 4.42 -5.43
CA LYS A 9 4.66 4.93 -6.75
C LYS A 9 4.51 3.75 -7.69
N VAL A 10 3.31 3.57 -8.22
CA VAL A 10 2.99 2.46 -9.12
C VAL A 10 2.69 2.97 -10.52
N ARG A 11 3.19 2.27 -11.54
CA ARG A 11 2.78 2.47 -12.94
C ARG A 11 2.01 1.24 -13.41
N SER A 12 0.88 1.45 -14.07
CA SER A 12 0.13 0.37 -14.72
C SER A 12 0.93 -0.19 -15.89
N LYS A 13 0.93 -1.52 -16.06
CA LYS A 13 1.67 -2.21 -17.13
C LYS A 13 0.91 -2.32 -18.47
N GLY A 14 -0.41 -2.08 -18.53
CA GLY A 14 -1.12 -2.43 -19.78
C GLY A 14 -2.52 -1.91 -20.05
N CYS A 15 -3.21 -1.25 -19.10
CA CYS A 15 -4.43 -0.51 -19.41
C CYS A 15 -4.74 0.43 -18.24
N ALA A 16 -5.88 1.11 -18.25
CA ALA A 16 -6.45 1.79 -17.09
C ALA A 16 -6.83 0.78 -15.98
N SER A 17 -5.89 -0.09 -15.55
CA SER A 17 -6.01 -1.00 -14.42
C SER A 17 -6.28 -0.13 -13.21
N CYS A 18 -7.56 -0.02 -12.87
CA CYS A 18 -8.07 0.86 -11.84
C CYS A 18 -7.24 0.70 -10.58
N THR A 19 -6.72 1.79 -10.04
CA THR A 19 -6.03 1.85 -8.75
C THR A 19 -6.80 1.10 -7.64
N LEU A 20 -8.13 0.98 -7.77
CA LEU A 20 -9.00 0.16 -6.94
C LEU A 20 -8.60 -1.34 -6.86
N THR A 21 -8.14 -1.93 -7.96
CA THR A 21 -7.72 -3.34 -8.00
C THR A 21 -6.41 -3.52 -7.23
N ALA A 22 -5.43 -2.64 -7.43
CA ALA A 22 -4.21 -2.60 -6.60
C ALA A 22 -4.54 -2.49 -5.11
N VAL A 23 -5.45 -1.59 -4.74
CA VAL A 23 -5.89 -1.42 -3.34
C VAL A 23 -6.45 -2.72 -2.76
N ARG A 24 -7.28 -3.45 -3.51
CA ARG A 24 -7.83 -4.74 -3.04
C ARG A 24 -6.74 -5.79 -2.81
N HIS A 25 -5.78 -5.92 -3.71
CA HIS A 25 -4.68 -6.88 -3.52
C HIS A 25 -3.82 -6.52 -2.30
N LEU A 26 -3.47 -5.24 -2.16
CA LEU A 26 -2.68 -4.74 -1.04
C LEU A 26 -3.37 -4.99 0.32
N LEU A 27 -4.69 -4.81 0.40
CA LEU A 27 -5.46 -5.08 1.63
C LEU A 27 -5.50 -6.55 2.02
N ARG A 28 -5.19 -7.48 1.11
CA ARG A 28 -5.11 -8.92 1.41
C ARG A 28 -3.75 -9.34 1.96
N ILE A 29 -2.75 -8.46 1.92
CA ILE A 29 -1.41 -8.75 2.40
C ILE A 29 -1.41 -8.73 3.94
N PRO A 30 -0.94 -9.81 4.60
CA PRO A 30 -0.86 -9.87 6.05
C PRO A 30 -0.06 -8.69 6.63
N GLY A 31 -0.61 -8.02 7.64
CA GLY A 31 -0.02 -6.85 8.26
C GLY A 31 -0.35 -5.51 7.59
N VAL A 32 -1.04 -5.50 6.44
CA VAL A 32 -1.62 -4.26 5.88
C VAL A 32 -2.94 -3.96 6.59
N LYS A 33 -3.07 -2.75 7.14
CA LYS A 33 -4.29 -2.24 7.79
C LYS A 33 -5.16 -1.40 6.87
N GLY A 34 -4.57 -0.83 5.83
CA GLY A 34 -5.26 0.09 4.96
C GLY A 34 -4.41 0.56 3.80
N VAL A 35 -5.07 1.07 2.76
CA VAL A 35 -4.40 1.67 1.61
C VAL A 35 -5.16 2.93 1.25
N ARG A 36 -4.42 4.02 1.00
CA ARG A 36 -4.97 5.29 0.55
C ARG A 36 -4.31 5.71 -0.75
N THR A 37 -5.11 6.13 -1.71
CA THR A 37 -4.64 6.74 -2.94
C THR A 37 -4.40 8.23 -2.72
N ALA A 38 -3.21 8.72 -3.06
CA ALA A 38 -2.82 10.13 -2.96
C ALA A 38 -2.15 10.56 -4.27
N GLY A 39 -2.96 11.02 -5.23
CA GLY A 39 -2.48 11.28 -6.60
C GLY A 39 -1.93 10.01 -7.25
N ASP A 40 -0.66 10.05 -7.68
CA ASP A 40 0.05 8.92 -8.29
C ASP A 40 0.64 7.93 -7.29
N TYR A 41 0.43 8.15 -5.99
CA TYR A 41 0.98 7.31 -4.93
C TYR A 41 -0.10 6.48 -4.23
N LEU A 42 0.29 5.28 -3.81
CA LEU A 42 -0.42 4.42 -2.88
C LEU A 42 0.28 4.50 -1.53
N VAL A 43 -0.43 4.96 -0.51
CA VAL A 43 0.03 4.95 0.88
C VAL A 43 -0.55 3.72 1.56
N VAL A 44 0.30 2.74 1.82
CA VAL A 44 -0.05 1.49 2.51
C VAL A 44 0.24 1.67 3.99
N VAL A 45 -0.78 1.53 4.82
CA VAL A 45 -0.67 1.52 6.27
C VAL A 45 -0.44 0.09 6.71
N MET A 46 0.65 -0.15 7.42
CA MET A 46 1.06 -1.47 7.90
C MET A 46 1.22 -1.48 9.41
N ASP A 47 1.08 -2.67 10.00
CA ASP A 47 1.52 -2.94 11.37
C ASP A 47 3.01 -2.55 11.51
N PRO A 48 3.43 -1.97 12.65
CA PRO A 48 4.80 -1.51 12.83
C PRO A 48 5.85 -2.63 12.69
N GLY A 49 5.49 -3.87 13.06
CA GLY A 49 6.34 -5.05 12.91
C GLY A 49 6.19 -5.79 11.57
N ALA A 50 5.31 -5.34 10.67
CA ALA A 50 5.10 -6.03 9.40
C ALA A 50 6.26 -5.78 8.43
N ASP A 51 6.64 -6.85 7.72
CA ASP A 51 7.65 -6.79 6.68
C ASP A 51 7.07 -6.12 5.43
N HIS A 52 7.69 -5.00 5.01
CA HIS A 52 7.25 -4.26 3.83
C HIS A 52 7.65 -4.97 2.53
N THR A 53 8.62 -5.89 2.57
CA THR A 53 9.06 -6.64 1.38
C THR A 53 7.95 -7.51 0.82
N LEU A 54 7.00 -7.95 1.64
CA LEU A 54 5.80 -8.67 1.22
C LEU A 54 4.91 -7.83 0.29
N VAL A 55 4.91 -6.51 0.48
CA VAL A 55 4.19 -5.58 -0.39
C VAL A 55 4.97 -5.33 -1.68
N LEU A 56 6.29 -5.12 -1.58
CA LEU A 56 7.14 -4.85 -2.74
C LEU A 56 7.24 -6.04 -3.70
N ASN A 57 7.26 -7.26 -3.14
CA ASN A 57 7.41 -8.50 -3.89
C ASN A 57 6.06 -9.22 -4.14
N ASN A 58 4.93 -8.57 -3.88
CA ASN A 58 3.62 -9.19 -4.09
C ASN A 58 3.41 -9.53 -5.57
N GLU A 59 3.25 -10.82 -5.87
CA GLU A 59 3.10 -11.30 -7.25
C GLU A 59 1.85 -10.72 -7.91
N GLU A 60 0.70 -10.70 -7.22
CA GLU A 60 -0.55 -10.17 -7.76
C GLU A 60 -0.44 -8.68 -8.13
N LEU A 61 0.20 -7.88 -7.28
CA LEU A 61 0.47 -6.47 -7.55
C LEU A 61 1.39 -6.33 -8.77
N ASN A 62 2.46 -7.14 -8.83
CA ASN A 62 3.47 -7.08 -9.87
C ASN A 62 2.99 -7.62 -11.23
N LEU A 63 1.87 -8.35 -11.28
CA LEU A 63 1.23 -8.73 -12.54
C LEU A 63 0.69 -7.51 -13.29
N TYR A 64 0.02 -6.60 -12.58
CA TYR A 64 -0.71 -5.48 -13.19
C TYR A 64 0.00 -4.14 -13.06
N TYR A 65 0.85 -3.99 -12.04
CA TYR A 65 1.55 -2.77 -11.71
C TYR A 65 3.05 -3.00 -11.62
N ARG A 66 3.81 -1.95 -11.85
CA ARG A 66 5.24 -1.90 -11.56
C ARG A 66 5.46 -0.84 -10.50
N ILE A 67 6.04 -1.24 -9.37
CA ILE A 67 6.55 -0.29 -8.38
C ILE A 67 7.78 0.36 -9.01
N VAL A 68 7.74 1.69 -9.17
CA VAL A 68 8.86 2.46 -9.76
C VAL A 68 9.62 3.26 -8.72
N ASP A 69 9.00 3.52 -7.58
CA ASP A 69 9.58 4.26 -6.46
C ASP A 69 8.84 3.87 -5.17
N TRP A 70 9.53 3.87 -4.04
CA TRP A 70 8.92 3.58 -2.74
C TRP A 70 9.69 4.21 -1.58
N GLU A 71 8.97 4.51 -0.51
CA GLU A 71 9.52 5.10 0.71
C GLU A 71 8.82 4.50 1.93
N VAL A 72 9.58 4.25 3.00
CA VAL A 72 9.05 3.80 4.29
C VAL A 72 9.16 4.94 5.28
N ALA A 73 8.04 5.33 5.88
CA ALA A 73 7.98 6.32 6.94
C ALA A 73 7.32 5.71 8.18
N LEU A 74 7.92 5.94 9.35
CA LEU A 74 7.32 5.60 10.63
C LEU A 74 6.58 6.83 11.13
N GLU A 75 5.35 7.03 10.65
CA GLU A 75 4.54 8.19 11.00
C GLU A 75 3.32 7.79 11.84
N ALA A 76 2.81 8.74 12.61
CA ALA A 76 1.45 8.64 13.13
C ALA A 76 0.48 8.59 11.93
N PRO A 77 -0.58 7.76 11.97
CA PRO A 77 -1.50 7.63 10.84
C PRO A 77 -2.07 9.02 10.48
N PRO A 78 -2.15 9.37 9.18
CA PRO A 78 -2.61 10.69 8.78
C PRO A 78 -4.04 10.94 9.32
N GLN A 79 -4.28 12.15 9.85
CA GLN A 79 -5.57 12.51 10.44
C GLN A 79 -6.70 12.25 9.44
N GLY A 80 -7.69 11.44 9.86
CA GLY A 80 -8.83 11.01 9.02
C GLY A 80 -8.82 9.56 8.56
N PHE A 81 -7.80 8.77 8.91
CA PHE A 81 -7.82 7.32 8.66
C PHE A 81 -8.79 6.61 9.60
N LYS A 82 -9.93 6.14 9.08
CA LYS A 82 -10.77 5.17 9.81
C LYS A 82 -10.05 3.82 9.78
N LEU A 83 -9.31 3.52 10.85
CA LEU A 83 -8.85 2.17 11.13
C LEU A 83 -10.10 1.30 11.29
N SER A 84 -10.32 0.36 10.37
CA SER A 84 -11.34 -0.67 10.57
C SER A 84 -10.93 -1.46 11.81
N LYS A 85 -11.73 -1.36 12.86
CA LYS A 85 -11.61 -2.23 14.02
C LYS A 85 -11.97 -3.64 13.57
N GLY A 86 -10.95 -4.47 13.36
CA GLY A 86 -11.11 -5.92 13.45
C GLY A 86 -11.40 -6.31 14.88
#